data_AF-U4LUY8-F1
#
_entry.id   AF-U4LUY8-F1
#
_cell.length_a   1.000
_cell.length_b   1.000
_cell.length_c   1.000
_cell.angle_alpha   90.00
_cell.angle_beta   90.00
_cell.angle_gamma   90.00
#
_symmetry.space_group_name_H-M   'P 1'
#
loop_
_entity.id
_entity.type
_entity.pdbx_description
1 polymer ?
#
loop_
_entity_poly.entity_id
_entity_poly.type
_entity_poly.pdbx_seq_one_letter_code
_entity_poly.pdbx_strand_id
1 'polypeptide(L)'
;MIRMPLRNQKIILCLMMAEFVCLTTLFGLFGHAVPDTFRRKLYEDGITSGIILTPQPSKIPPMQYDKYSNTVTLYLTIVSFIVMVFQAVLFILSLFPVILAGIVQLLCLATWLSILVVFQIGTEDGGAWWVRHSCTSVALKKNEKYCRQAQGTVAVSILVILVYLAKATYIWHAFWVQGPLPEEEIWKGHLEHGQLDPYLELEMQQREEGAWGKA
;
A
#
# COMPACT_ATOMS: atom_id res chain seq x y z
N MET A 1 -15.85 19.30 -2.32
CA MET A 1 -15.16 18.24 -1.55
C MET A 1 -15.98 16.97 -1.72
N ILE A 2 -15.45 15.93 -2.39
CA ILE A 2 -16.24 14.72 -2.71
C ILE A 2 -16.31 13.83 -1.45
N ARG A 3 -17.47 13.78 -0.79
CA ARG A 3 -17.70 12.95 0.40
C ARG A 3 -18.15 11.55 -0.04
N MET A 4 -17.42 10.50 0.35
CA MET A 4 -17.81 9.13 0.04
C MET A 4 -19.00 8.68 0.92
N PRO A 5 -19.96 7.90 0.40
CA PRO A 5 -21.11 7.42 1.16
C PRO A 5 -20.68 6.42 2.24
N LEU A 6 -21.43 6.36 3.35
CA LEU A 6 -21.12 5.58 4.57
C LEU A 6 -20.86 4.08 4.32
N ARG A 7 -21.56 3.46 3.37
CA ARG A 7 -21.31 2.05 2.97
C ARG A 7 -19.90 1.86 2.42
N ASN A 8 -19.40 2.85 1.69
CA ASN A 8 -18.11 2.80 1.05
C ASN A 8 -16.95 3.05 2.02
N GLN A 9 -17.23 3.81 3.09
CA GLN A 9 -16.26 4.06 4.16
C GLN A 9 -15.88 2.80 4.93
N LYS A 10 -16.83 1.88 5.18
CA LYS A 10 -16.56 0.61 5.88
C LYS A 10 -15.59 -0.30 5.11
N ILE A 11 -15.74 -0.36 3.79
CA ILE A 11 -14.88 -1.19 2.92
C ILE A 11 -13.46 -0.61 2.89
N ILE A 12 -13.33 0.70 2.72
CA ILE A 12 -12.03 1.38 2.73
C ILE A 12 -11.34 1.21 4.09
N LEU A 13 -12.08 1.33 5.19
CA LEU A 13 -11.55 1.10 6.53
C LEU A 13 -11.04 -0.34 6.70
N CYS A 14 -11.79 -1.33 6.22
CA CYS A 14 -11.34 -2.72 6.24
C CYS A 14 -10.05 -2.93 5.43
N LEU A 15 -9.96 -2.33 4.24
CA LEU A 15 -8.75 -2.40 3.41
C LEU A 15 -7.56 -1.68 4.05
N MET A 16 -7.79 -0.57 4.76
CA MET A 16 -6.73 0.12 5.52
C MET A 16 -6.23 -0.72 6.70
N MET A 17 -7.13 -1.40 7.42
CA MET A 17 -6.73 -2.31 8.49
C MET A 17 -5.93 -3.50 7.94
N ALA A 18 -6.35 -4.06 6.80
CA ALA A 18 -5.61 -5.12 6.12
C ALA A 18 -4.21 -4.66 5.69
N GLU A 19 -4.10 -3.45 5.12
CA GLU A 19 -2.82 -2.85 4.76
C GLU A 19 -1.90 -2.69 5.98
N PHE A 20 -2.43 -2.17 7.08
CA PHE A 20 -1.70 -2.00 8.33
C PHE A 20 -1.13 -3.33 8.85
N VAL A 21 -1.95 -4.38 8.88
CA VAL A 21 -1.52 -5.72 9.32
C VAL A 21 -0.44 -6.30 8.40
N CYS A 22 -0.57 -6.11 7.08
CA CYS A 22 0.43 -6.62 6.13
C CYS A 22 1.77 -5.86 6.27
N LEU A 23 1.73 -4.53 6.37
CA LEU A 23 2.93 -3.70 6.49
C LEU A 23 3.63 -3.89 7.83
N THR A 24 2.89 -4.03 8.94
CA THR A 24 3.48 -4.37 10.26
C THR A 24 4.16 -5.74 10.24
N THR A 25 3.54 -6.72 9.57
CA THR A 25 4.13 -8.07 9.41
C THR A 25 5.42 -8.01 8.58
N LEU A 26 5.44 -7.27 7.47
CA LEU A 26 6.65 -7.07 6.66
C LEU A 26 7.74 -6.33 7.44
N PHE A 27 7.37 -5.30 8.18
CA PHE A 27 8.29 -4.57 9.04
C PHE A 27 8.91 -5.50 10.10
N GLY A 28 8.12 -6.38 10.71
CA GLY A 28 8.64 -7.40 11.64
C GLY A 28 9.60 -8.39 10.97
N LEU A 29 9.23 -8.89 9.79
CA LEU A 29 10.05 -9.84 9.03
C LEU A 29 11.39 -9.24 8.59
N PHE A 30 11.40 -8.00 8.09
CA PHE A 30 12.62 -7.33 7.67
C PHE A 30 13.39 -6.69 8.83
N GLY A 31 12.70 -6.16 9.83
CA GLY A 31 13.31 -5.53 11.01
C GLY A 31 14.09 -6.52 11.86
N HIS A 32 13.57 -7.74 12.06
CA HIS A 32 14.32 -8.80 12.74
C HIS A 32 15.51 -9.31 11.91
N ALA A 33 15.47 -9.12 10.59
CA ALA A 33 16.50 -9.61 9.67
C ALA A 33 17.68 -8.65 9.50
N VAL A 34 17.72 -7.47 10.10
CA VAL A 34 18.87 -6.56 10.01
C VAL A 34 19.87 -6.88 11.15
N PRO A 35 21.16 -7.15 10.87
CA PRO A 35 21.91 -7.09 9.61
C PRO A 35 22.10 -8.48 8.95
N ASP A 36 21.28 -9.46 9.32
CA ASP A 36 21.43 -10.84 8.93
C ASP A 36 21.10 -11.02 7.44
N THR A 37 22.15 -11.16 6.62
CA THR A 37 22.05 -11.29 5.16
C THR A 37 21.52 -12.67 4.77
N PHE A 38 20.29 -13.00 5.20
CA PHE A 38 19.66 -14.30 5.01
C PHE A 38 19.63 -14.68 3.53
N ARG A 39 19.41 -13.71 2.64
CA ARG A 39 19.41 -13.93 1.18
C ARG A 39 20.77 -14.35 0.62
N ARG A 40 21.85 -13.78 1.15
CA ARG A 40 23.21 -14.19 0.81
C ARG A 40 23.53 -15.59 1.34
N LYS A 41 23.10 -15.91 2.57
CA LYS A 41 23.24 -17.26 3.13
C LYS A 41 22.46 -18.30 2.31
N LEU A 42 21.25 -17.95 1.86
CA LEU A 42 20.43 -18.80 0.99
C LEU A 42 21.03 -18.93 -0.42
N TYR A 43 21.72 -17.91 -0.92
CA TYR A 43 22.45 -17.99 -2.18
C TYR A 43 23.62 -18.98 -2.09
N GLU A 44 24.44 -18.86 -1.04
CA GLU A 44 25.56 -19.78 -0.75
C GLU A 44 25.07 -21.23 -0.55
N ASP A 45 23.92 -21.41 0.11
CA ASP A 45 23.28 -22.72 0.30
C ASP A 45 22.77 -23.30 -1.02
N GLY A 46 22.19 -22.47 -1.89
CA GLY A 46 21.73 -22.86 -3.24
C GLY A 46 22.87 -23.31 -4.16
N ILE A 47 24.06 -22.71 -4.03
CA ILE A 47 25.27 -23.15 -4.73
C ILE A 47 25.75 -24.49 -4.16
N THR A 48 25.82 -24.61 -2.83
CA THR A 48 26.33 -25.81 -2.14
C THR A 48 25.45 -27.04 -2.39
N SER A 49 24.13 -26.83 -2.51
CA SER A 49 23.16 -27.88 -2.83
C SER A 49 23.11 -28.26 -4.32
N GLY A 50 23.83 -27.53 -5.18
CA GLY A 50 23.80 -27.75 -6.63
C GLY A 50 22.50 -27.31 -7.32
N ILE A 51 21.60 -26.61 -6.60
CA ILE A 51 20.37 -26.04 -7.16
C ILE A 51 20.69 -24.88 -8.10
N ILE A 52 21.73 -24.10 -7.76
CA ILE A 52 22.28 -23.04 -8.60
C ILE A 52 23.51 -23.61 -9.31
N LEU A 53 23.33 -23.93 -10.60
CA LEU A 53 24.31 -24.69 -11.40
C LEU A 53 25.61 -23.94 -11.72
N THR A 54 25.62 -22.60 -11.58
CA THR A 54 26.83 -21.79 -11.79
C THR A 54 26.80 -20.56 -10.89
N PRO A 55 27.85 -20.28 -10.09
CA PRO A 55 28.10 -18.91 -9.69
C PRO A 55 28.31 -18.11 -10.98
N GLN A 56 27.47 -17.12 -11.26
CA GLN A 56 27.73 -16.17 -12.34
C GLN A 56 29.20 -15.70 -12.21
N PRO A 57 30.01 -15.69 -13.29
CA PRO A 57 31.42 -15.30 -13.24
C PRO A 57 31.63 -13.82 -12.86
N SER A 58 30.55 -13.06 -12.67
CA SER A 58 30.57 -11.74 -12.06
C SER A 58 30.81 -11.85 -10.56
N LYS A 59 31.76 -11.06 -10.03
CA LYS A 59 31.96 -10.85 -8.58
C LYS A 59 30.73 -10.34 -7.83
N ILE A 60 29.62 -10.07 -8.52
CA ILE A 60 28.43 -9.39 -8.03
C ILE A 60 27.27 -10.38 -8.08
N PRO A 61 26.69 -10.77 -6.93
CA PRO A 61 25.52 -11.64 -6.92
C PRO A 61 24.32 -10.91 -7.55
N PRO A 62 23.36 -11.64 -8.15
CA PRO A 62 22.13 -11.04 -8.67
C PRO A 62 21.41 -10.21 -7.60
N MET A 63 20.71 -9.17 -8.03
CA MET A 63 20.14 -8.13 -7.15
C MET A 63 19.21 -8.69 -6.06
N GLN A 64 18.54 -9.81 -6.31
CA GLN A 64 17.69 -10.48 -5.32
C GLN A 64 18.44 -11.12 -4.15
N TYR A 65 19.72 -11.46 -4.34
CA TYR A 65 20.59 -12.08 -3.33
C TYR A 65 21.49 -11.07 -2.61
N ASP A 66 21.58 -9.84 -3.12
CA ASP A 66 22.43 -8.80 -2.56
C ASP A 66 21.91 -8.29 -1.20
N LYS A 67 22.83 -7.84 -0.35
CA LYS A 67 22.53 -7.24 0.95
C LYS A 67 21.72 -5.96 0.79
N TYR A 68 21.96 -5.20 -0.28
CA TYR A 68 21.26 -3.96 -0.58
C TYR A 68 19.75 -4.17 -0.74
N SER A 69 19.34 -5.31 -1.29
CA SER A 69 17.93 -5.67 -1.51
C SER A 69 17.09 -5.65 -0.23
N ASN A 70 17.62 -6.22 0.86
CA ASN A 70 16.94 -6.22 2.16
C ASN A 70 16.81 -4.81 2.71
N THR A 71 17.88 -4.02 2.62
CA THR A 71 17.92 -2.65 3.12
C THR A 71 16.92 -1.75 2.38
N VAL A 72 16.91 -1.81 1.04
CA VAL A 72 15.94 -1.06 0.21
C VAL A 72 14.51 -1.48 0.51
N THR A 73 14.24 -2.79 0.59
CA THR A 73 12.88 -3.29 0.88
C THR A 73 12.41 -2.83 2.26
N LEU A 74 13.29 -2.80 3.27
CA LEU A 74 12.97 -2.28 4.60
C LEU A 74 12.63 -0.78 4.56
N TYR A 75 13.47 0.04 3.92
CA TYR A 75 13.20 1.48 3.80
C TYR A 75 11.89 1.74 3.06
N LEU A 76 11.61 1.02 1.98
CA LEU A 76 10.34 1.16 1.24
C LEU A 76 9.14 0.69 2.05
N THR A 77 9.32 -0.32 2.92
CA THR A 77 8.28 -0.73 3.88
C THR A 77 7.98 0.40 4.87
N ILE A 78 9.01 1.05 5.42
CA ILE A 78 8.87 2.20 6.33
C ILE A 78 8.17 3.37 5.62
N VAL A 79 8.60 3.71 4.40
CA VAL A 79 7.97 4.77 3.61
C VAL A 79 6.49 4.44 3.33
N SER A 80 6.18 3.20 2.95
CA SER A 80 4.80 2.77 2.73
C SER A 80 3.96 2.88 4.00
N PHE A 81 4.54 2.56 5.16
CA PHE A 81 3.89 2.72 6.45
C PHE A 81 3.56 4.17 6.78
N ILE A 82 4.50 5.09 6.53
CA ILE A 82 4.29 6.54 6.71
C ILE A 82 3.16 7.04 5.78
N VAL A 83 3.18 6.63 4.51
CA VAL A 83 2.13 6.98 3.54
C VAL A 83 0.77 6.46 4.01
N MET A 84 0.70 5.22 4.51
CA MET A 84 -0.54 4.66 5.06
C MET A 84 -1.05 5.47 6.27
N VAL A 85 -0.16 5.88 7.19
CA VAL A 85 -0.56 6.68 8.36
C VAL A 85 -1.10 8.03 7.92
N PHE A 86 -0.42 8.68 6.98
CA PHE A 86 -0.88 9.96 6.44
C PHE A 86 -2.25 9.84 5.76
N GLN A 87 -2.47 8.77 4.99
CA GLN A 87 -3.77 8.47 4.41
C GLN A 87 -4.84 8.23 5.49
N ALA A 88 -4.50 7.57 6.59
CA ALA A 88 -5.42 7.33 7.70
C ALA A 88 -5.89 8.64 8.32
N VAL A 89 -4.95 9.57 8.57
CA VAL A 89 -5.26 10.90 9.11
C VAL A 89 -6.15 11.68 8.15
N LEU A 90 -5.83 11.69 6.85
CA LEU A 90 -6.66 12.38 5.85
C LEU A 90 -8.05 11.77 5.71
N PHE A 91 -8.17 10.44 5.86
CA PHE A 91 -9.44 9.75 5.86
C PHE A 91 -10.30 10.15 7.07
N ILE A 92 -9.71 10.24 8.26
CA ILE A 92 -10.42 10.68 9.48
C ILE A 92 -10.87 12.13 9.35
N LEU A 93 -10.02 13.01 8.85
CA LEU A 93 -10.34 14.43 8.66
C LEU A 93 -11.34 14.68 7.52
N SER A 94 -11.72 13.64 6.75
CA SER A 94 -12.54 13.76 5.54
C SER A 94 -11.98 14.74 4.50
N LEU A 95 -10.69 15.10 4.60
CA LEU A 95 -9.99 16.05 3.72
C LEU A 95 -9.41 15.38 2.47
N PHE A 96 -9.87 14.17 2.13
CA PHE A 96 -9.16 13.32 1.20
C PHE A 96 -9.70 13.46 -0.23
N PRO A 97 -8.99 14.16 -1.14
CA PRO A 97 -9.38 14.18 -2.54
C PRO A 97 -9.21 12.79 -3.15
N VAL A 98 -10.33 12.22 -3.62
CA VAL A 98 -10.42 10.86 -4.20
C VAL A 98 -9.42 10.66 -5.35
N ILE A 99 -9.13 11.70 -6.13
CA ILE A 99 -8.17 11.64 -7.24
C ILE A 99 -6.73 11.44 -6.73
N LEU A 100 -6.31 12.26 -5.76
CA LEU A 100 -4.97 12.15 -5.18
C LEU A 100 -4.79 10.79 -4.49
N ALA A 101 -5.83 10.31 -3.81
CA ALA A 101 -5.87 8.99 -3.22
C ALA A 101 -5.57 7.89 -4.23
N GLY A 102 -6.26 7.90 -5.37
CA GLY A 102 -6.07 6.94 -6.45
C GLY A 102 -4.65 6.96 -6.99
N ILE A 103 -4.08 8.15 -7.24
CA ILE A 103 -2.72 8.30 -7.74
C ILE A 103 -1.71 7.70 -6.75
N VAL A 104 -1.82 8.04 -5.46
CA VAL A 104 -0.91 7.51 -4.43
C VAL A 104 -1.01 5.98 -4.34
N GLN A 105 -2.21 5.41 -4.41
CA GLN A 105 -2.38 3.95 -4.40
C GLN A 105 -1.75 3.28 -5.63
N LEU A 106 -1.87 3.88 -6.82
CA LEU A 106 -1.22 3.38 -8.03
C LEU A 106 0.31 3.43 -7.92
N LEU A 107 0.86 4.51 -7.34
CA LEU A 107 2.30 4.63 -7.10
C LEU A 107 2.79 3.58 -6.10
N CYS A 108 2.06 3.37 -4.99
CA CYS A 108 2.38 2.31 -4.02
C CYS A 108 2.34 0.93 -4.69
N LEU A 109 1.30 0.64 -5.48
CA LEU A 109 1.16 -0.60 -6.22
C LEU A 109 2.33 -0.84 -7.18
N ALA A 110 2.65 0.14 -8.03
CA ALA A 110 3.74 0.05 -8.99
C ALA A 110 5.10 -0.17 -8.29
N THR A 111 5.31 0.53 -7.16
CA THR A 111 6.51 0.38 -6.33
C THR A 111 6.62 -1.04 -5.80
N TRP A 112 5.56 -1.58 -5.19
CA TRP A 112 5.58 -2.93 -4.61
C TRP A 112 5.69 -4.04 -5.65
N LEU A 113 5.08 -3.88 -6.82
CA LEU A 113 5.29 -4.79 -7.97
C LEU A 113 6.75 -4.80 -8.42
N SER A 114 7.36 -3.61 -8.54
CA SER A 114 8.77 -3.47 -8.90
C SER A 114 9.68 -4.14 -7.86
N ILE A 115 9.38 -3.98 -6.56
CA ILE A 115 10.13 -4.62 -5.48
C ILE A 115 10.02 -6.14 -5.56
N LEU A 116 8.81 -6.66 -5.73
CA LEU A 116 8.58 -8.11 -5.79
C LEU A 116 9.40 -8.74 -6.93
N VAL A 117 9.36 -8.14 -8.12
CA VAL A 117 10.04 -8.67 -9.30
C VAL A 117 11.55 -8.51 -9.22
N VAL A 118 12.05 -7.31 -8.93
CA VAL A 118 13.50 -7.02 -8.97
C VAL A 118 14.21 -7.54 -7.72
N PHE A 119 13.65 -7.25 -6.55
CA PHE A 119 14.34 -7.49 -5.31
C PHE A 119 14.01 -8.85 -4.71
N GLN A 120 12.79 -9.39 -4.83
CA GLN A 120 12.43 -10.63 -4.11
C GLN A 120 12.51 -11.90 -4.97
N ILE A 121 11.91 -11.88 -6.16
CA ILE A 121 11.84 -13.03 -7.07
C ILE A 121 13.04 -13.04 -8.01
N GLY A 122 13.51 -11.87 -8.46
CA GLY A 122 14.57 -11.73 -9.45
C GLY A 122 14.04 -11.83 -10.88
N THR A 123 14.71 -11.14 -11.80
CA THR A 123 14.37 -11.05 -13.24
C THR A 123 15.16 -12.02 -14.12
N GLU A 124 16.22 -12.63 -13.60
CA GLU A 124 17.09 -13.53 -14.37
C GLU A 124 16.58 -14.99 -14.41
N ASP A 125 16.96 -15.71 -15.47
CA ASP A 125 16.61 -17.11 -15.71
C ASP A 125 17.05 -18.01 -14.55
N GLY A 126 16.08 -18.35 -13.70
CA GLY A 126 16.31 -19.15 -12.49
C GLY A 126 15.55 -18.63 -11.27
N GLY A 127 15.29 -17.32 -11.22
CA GLY A 127 14.60 -16.66 -10.11
C GLY A 127 15.19 -16.99 -8.73
N ALA A 128 14.47 -16.62 -7.69
CA ALA A 128 14.77 -16.99 -6.33
C ALA A 128 14.46 -18.48 -6.11
N TRP A 129 15.48 -19.30 -5.88
CA TRP A 129 15.32 -20.75 -5.79
C TRP A 129 14.35 -21.18 -4.66
N TRP A 130 14.32 -20.42 -3.55
CA TRP A 130 13.45 -20.67 -2.39
C TRP A 130 11.96 -20.44 -2.70
N VAL A 131 11.61 -19.80 -3.82
CA VAL A 131 10.22 -19.68 -4.27
C VAL A 131 9.77 -20.96 -4.99
N ARG A 132 10.70 -21.67 -5.64
CA ARG A 132 10.43 -22.85 -6.46
C ARG A 132 10.61 -24.16 -5.70
N HIS A 133 11.40 -24.16 -4.63
CA HIS A 133 11.73 -25.34 -3.86
C HIS A 133 11.23 -25.23 -2.42
N SER A 134 10.99 -26.40 -1.81
CA SER A 134 10.67 -26.51 -0.39
C SER A 134 11.88 -26.14 0.48
N CYS A 135 11.63 -25.54 1.64
CA CYS A 135 12.69 -25.27 2.63
C CYS A 135 13.28 -26.53 3.26
N THR A 136 12.75 -27.73 2.97
CA THR A 136 13.36 -29.00 3.33
C THR A 136 14.55 -29.38 2.44
N SER A 137 14.71 -28.73 1.27
CA SER A 137 15.79 -28.97 0.31
C SER A 137 17.07 -28.17 0.60
N VAL A 138 17.12 -27.47 1.73
CA VAL A 138 18.27 -26.67 2.17
C VAL A 138 19.42 -27.59 2.57
N ALA A 139 20.64 -27.32 2.10
CA ALA A 139 21.82 -28.13 2.41
C ALA A 139 22.17 -28.06 3.91
N LEU A 140 22.13 -26.85 4.49
CA LEU A 140 22.33 -26.65 5.92
C LEU A 140 21.00 -26.48 6.64
N LYS A 141 20.61 -27.44 7.49
CA LYS A 141 19.38 -27.35 8.31
C LYS A 141 19.26 -26.05 9.13
N LYS A 142 20.39 -25.42 9.50
CA LYS A 142 20.41 -24.12 10.18
C LYS A 142 19.75 -23.00 9.34
N ASN A 143 19.78 -23.10 8.01
CA ASN A 143 19.24 -22.13 7.08
C ASN A 143 17.75 -22.33 6.77
N GLU A 144 17.11 -23.39 7.29
CA GLU A 144 15.67 -23.64 7.06
C GLU A 144 14.80 -22.47 7.54
N LYS A 145 15.13 -21.90 8.71
CA LYS A 145 14.42 -20.73 9.26
C LYS A 145 14.51 -19.52 8.33
N TYR A 146 15.67 -19.30 7.72
CA TYR A 146 15.88 -18.22 6.75
C TYR A 146 15.08 -18.45 5.46
N CYS A 147 14.98 -19.69 4.99
CA CYS A 147 14.15 -20.03 3.83
C CYS A 147 12.67 -19.75 4.11
N ARG A 148 12.14 -20.20 5.26
CA ARG A 148 10.74 -19.95 5.64
C ARG A 148 10.45 -18.45 5.79
N GLN A 149 11.41 -17.70 6.33
CA GLN A 149 11.30 -16.24 6.41
C GLN A 149 11.26 -15.59 5.02
N ALA A 150 12.13 -16.03 4.09
CA ALA A 150 12.14 -15.54 2.71
C ALA A 150 10.80 -15.80 2.00
N GLN A 151 10.27 -17.03 2.10
CA GLN A 151 8.96 -17.37 1.56
C GLN A 151 7.83 -16.55 2.21
N GLY A 152 7.89 -16.36 3.52
CA GLY A 152 6.95 -15.50 4.25
C GLY A 152 6.97 -14.05 3.75
N THR A 153 8.16 -13.47 3.51
CA THR A 153 8.26 -12.10 2.98
C THR A 153 7.65 -11.97 1.59
N VAL A 154 7.84 -12.95 0.71
CA VAL A 154 7.23 -12.98 -0.63
C VAL A 154 5.71 -13.09 -0.51
N ALA A 155 5.23 -14.01 0.30
CA ALA A 155 3.79 -14.22 0.51
C ALA A 155 3.10 -12.95 1.02
N VAL A 156 3.66 -12.28 2.04
CA VAL A 156 3.07 -11.05 2.57
C VAL A 156 3.20 -9.89 1.58
N SER A 157 4.27 -9.83 0.78
CA SER A 157 4.41 -8.80 -0.27
C SER A 157 3.34 -8.95 -1.35
N ILE A 158 2.99 -10.19 -1.73
CA ILE A 158 1.87 -10.46 -2.64
C ILE A 158 0.54 -9.99 -2.01
N LEU A 159 0.32 -10.24 -0.72
CA LEU A 159 -0.87 -9.75 -0.02
C LEU A 159 -0.96 -8.22 -0.01
N VAL A 160 0.16 -7.52 0.22
CA VAL A 160 0.22 -6.05 0.12
C VAL A 160 -0.19 -5.57 -1.27
N ILE A 161 0.34 -6.20 -2.33
CA ILE A 161 -0.02 -5.89 -3.72
C ILE A 161 -1.52 -6.10 -3.97
N LEU A 162 -2.10 -7.20 -3.48
CA LEU A 162 -3.53 -7.47 -3.59
C LEU A 162 -4.38 -6.42 -2.87
N VAL A 163 -3.97 -5.99 -1.68
CA VAL A 163 -4.65 -4.93 -0.93
C VAL A 163 -4.58 -3.60 -1.69
N TYR A 164 -3.43 -3.25 -2.27
CA TYR A 164 -3.29 -2.05 -3.10
C TYR A 164 -4.12 -2.10 -4.37
N LEU A 165 -4.16 -3.24 -5.05
CA LEU A 165 -5.05 -3.46 -6.19
C LEU A 165 -6.53 -3.30 -5.78
N ALA A 166 -6.95 -3.90 -4.67
CA ALA A 166 -8.31 -3.78 -4.18
C ALA A 166 -8.67 -2.31 -3.85
N LYS A 167 -7.78 -1.55 -3.21
CA LYS A 167 -8.00 -0.12 -2.94
C LYS A 167 -8.06 0.69 -4.23
N ALA A 168 -7.15 0.46 -5.17
CA ALA A 168 -7.10 1.19 -6.44
C ALA A 168 -8.34 0.94 -7.29
N THR A 169 -8.74 -0.33 -7.46
CA THR A 169 -9.96 -0.71 -8.20
C THR A 169 -11.22 -0.13 -7.55
N TYR A 170 -11.29 -0.13 -6.22
CA TYR A 170 -12.40 0.44 -5.49
C TYR A 170 -12.53 1.97 -5.68
N ILE A 171 -11.43 2.69 -5.57
CA ILE A 171 -11.37 4.14 -5.81
C ILE A 171 -11.75 4.45 -7.27
N TRP A 172 -11.22 3.67 -8.21
CA TRP A 172 -11.53 3.81 -9.63
C TRP A 172 -13.02 3.62 -9.91
N HIS A 173 -13.62 2.55 -9.36
CA HIS A 173 -15.05 2.30 -9.50
C HIS A 173 -15.89 3.41 -8.86
N ALA A 174 -15.50 3.91 -7.68
CA ALA A 174 -16.18 5.04 -7.05
C ALA A 174 -16.14 6.31 -7.91
N PHE A 175 -15.00 6.60 -8.55
CA PHE A 175 -14.85 7.74 -9.46
C PHE A 175 -15.79 7.64 -10.67
N TRP A 176 -15.84 6.49 -11.34
CA TRP A 176 -16.69 6.30 -12.53
C TRP A 176 -18.17 6.27 -12.23
N VAL A 177 -18.58 5.68 -11.09
CA VAL A 177 -20.00 5.55 -10.74
C VAL A 177 -20.57 6.84 -10.18
N GLN A 178 -19.79 7.62 -9.42
CA GLN A 178 -20.31 8.80 -8.74
C GLN A 178 -20.25 10.06 -9.60
N GLY A 179 -19.37 10.12 -10.61
CA GLY A 179 -19.10 11.35 -11.36
C GLY A 179 -18.67 12.50 -10.45
N PRO A 180 -18.35 13.69 -11.00
CA PRO A 180 -18.30 14.89 -10.19
C PRO A 180 -19.71 15.16 -9.63
N LEU A 181 -19.85 15.23 -8.30
CA LEU A 181 -21.14 15.59 -7.68
C LEU A 181 -21.61 16.93 -8.25
N PRO A 182 -22.86 17.02 -8.74
CA PRO A 182 -23.46 18.30 -9.08
C PRO A 182 -23.51 19.20 -7.84
N GLU A 183 -23.25 20.48 -8.03
CA GLU A 183 -23.10 21.51 -6.98
C GLU A 183 -24.26 21.52 -5.95
N GLU A 184 -25.46 21.07 -6.33
CA GLU A 184 -26.64 21.02 -5.47
C GLU A 184 -26.53 20.09 -4.24
N GLU A 185 -25.74 19.01 -4.31
CA GLU A 185 -25.54 18.10 -3.16
C GLU A 185 -24.61 18.72 -2.09
N ILE A 186 -23.78 19.69 -2.47
CA ILE A 186 -22.93 20.46 -1.54
C ILE A 186 -23.81 21.32 -0.63
N TRP A 187 -24.86 21.94 -1.20
CA TRP A 187 -25.83 22.76 -0.46
C TRP A 187 -26.74 21.91 0.44
N LYS A 188 -27.17 20.72 -0.01
CA LYS A 188 -27.95 19.79 0.82
C LYS A 188 -27.18 19.28 2.04
N GLY A 189 -25.89 18.98 1.89
CA GLY A 189 -25.03 18.60 3.02
C GLY A 189 -24.82 19.73 4.04
N HIS A 190 -24.95 21.00 3.63
CA HIS A 190 -24.91 22.16 4.52
C HIS A 190 -26.22 22.30 5.31
N LEU A 191 -27.36 22.03 4.66
CA LEU A 191 -28.68 22.06 5.28
C LEU A 191 -28.91 20.93 6.30
N GLU A 192 -28.39 19.72 6.05
CA GLU A 192 -28.54 18.58 6.98
C GLU A 192 -27.70 18.68 8.26
N HIS A 193 -26.63 19.50 8.27
CA HIS A 193 -25.80 19.69 9.46
C HIS A 193 -26.22 20.87 10.35
N GLY A 194 -27.35 21.54 10.07
CA GLY A 194 -27.95 22.51 10.99
C GLY A 194 -27.09 23.74 11.28
N GLN A 195 -26.14 24.06 10.40
CA GLN A 195 -25.34 25.27 10.49
C GLN A 195 -25.65 26.11 9.25
N LEU A 196 -26.78 26.83 9.31
CA LEU A 196 -27.03 27.92 8.37
C LEU A 196 -25.88 28.92 8.58
N ASP A 197 -25.12 29.20 7.53
CA ASP A 197 -24.12 30.25 7.56
C ASP A 197 -24.82 31.57 7.96
N PRO A 198 -24.37 32.29 9.00
CA PRO A 198 -25.05 33.49 9.51
C PRO A 198 -25.16 34.61 8.46
N TYR A 199 -24.35 34.55 7.41
CA TYR A 199 -24.47 35.44 6.24
C TYR A 199 -25.73 35.18 5.41
N LEU A 200 -26.23 33.95 5.35
CA LEU A 200 -27.41 33.59 4.58
C LEU A 200 -28.71 34.01 5.30
N GLU A 201 -28.73 33.94 6.65
CA GLU A 201 -29.83 34.52 7.44
C GLU A 201 -29.94 36.03 7.22
N LEU A 202 -28.80 36.74 7.19
CA LEU A 202 -28.77 38.18 6.94
C LEU A 202 -29.28 38.56 5.55
N GLU A 203 -28.94 37.79 4.51
CA GLU A 203 -29.45 38.02 3.16
C GLU A 203 -30.96 37.76 3.05
N MET A 204 -31.48 36.73 3.74
CA MET A 204 -32.92 36.47 3.79
C MET A 204 -33.66 37.59 4.54
N GLN A 205 -33.12 38.05 5.66
CA GLN A 205 -33.71 39.12 6.46
C GLN A 205 -33.70 40.46 5.71
N GLN A 206 -32.62 40.80 5.00
CA GLN A 206 -32.58 42.00 4.15
C GLN A 206 -33.55 41.92 2.97
N ARG A 207 -33.79 40.73 2.41
CA ARG A 207 -34.76 40.54 1.33
C ARG A 207 -36.20 40.71 1.83
N GLU A 208 -36.51 40.26 3.05
CA GLU A 208 -37.82 40.47 3.66
C GLU A 208 -38.05 41.95 4.00
N GLU A 209 -37.10 42.62 4.63
CA GLU A 209 -37.20 44.06 4.94
C GLU A 209 -37.32 44.93 3.67
N GLY A 210 -36.62 44.54 2.58
CA GLY A 210 -36.72 45.21 1.28
C GLY A 210 -38.05 44.97 0.54
N ALA A 211 -38.78 43.90 0.87
CA ALA A 211 -40.08 43.57 0.27
C ALA A 211 -41.24 44.34 0.93
N TRP A 212 -41.15 44.62 2.22
CA TRP A 212 -42.16 45.39 2.96
C TRP A 212 -42.01 46.92 2.83
N GLY A 213 -40.85 47.42 2.37
CA GLY A 213 -40.61 48.85 2.13
C GLY A 213 -41.16 49.42 0.82
N LYS A 214 -41.90 48.62 0.03
CA LYS A 214 -42.46 49.01 -1.29
C LYS A 214 -43.98 48.79 -1.40
N ALA A 215 -44.71 48.82 -0.28
CA ALA A 215 -46.17 48.82 -0.25
C ALA A 215 -46.70 50.15 0.30
#